data_AF-A0A4X2LIZ6-F1
#
_entry.id   AF-A0A4X2LIZ6-F1
#
_cell.length_a   1.000
_cell.length_b   1.000
_cell.length_c   1.000
_cell.angle_alpha   90.00
_cell.angle_beta   90.00
_cell.angle_gamma   90.00
#
_symmetry.space_group_name_H-M   'P 1'
#
loop_
_entity.id
_entity.type
_entity.pdbx_description
1 polymer ?
#
loop_
_entity_poly.entity_id
_entity_poly.type
_entity_poly.pdbx_seq_one_letter_code
_entity_poly.pdbx_strand_id
1 'polypeptide(L)'
;MRRSGIGHETLIKRKAEEELENYRRKIHLRNQTEEKAADQFRLRLKNKKEELKLEGDLKRSQRACHQLDTQKDIQVPKEPWYWFMPEKEEQEDEEEKGEKEQEEDEYGGEELSVLEKLQILTRYLREEHRYCIWCGTTYEDEEDLSLNCPGPTSADHD
;
A
#
# COMPACT_ATOMS: atom_id res chain seq x y z
N MET A 1 21.13 -53.91 -49.79
CA MET A 1 20.17 -54.58 -48.89
C MET A 1 20.07 -53.76 -47.61
N ARG A 2 19.05 -52.90 -47.46
CA ARG A 2 18.76 -52.22 -46.18
C ARG A 2 17.25 -52.15 -46.01
N ARG A 3 16.68 -53.20 -45.44
CA ARG A 3 15.33 -53.17 -44.89
C ARG A 3 15.48 -52.92 -43.40
N SER A 4 15.58 -51.65 -43.00
CA SER A 4 15.26 -51.31 -41.62
C SER A 4 13.81 -51.73 -41.41
N GLY A 5 13.58 -52.68 -40.50
CA GLY A 5 12.26 -53.26 -40.30
C GLY A 5 11.27 -52.20 -39.79
N ILE A 6 10.01 -52.32 -40.22
CA ILE A 6 8.88 -51.44 -39.86
C ILE A 6 8.81 -51.16 -38.34
N GLY A 7 9.20 -52.13 -37.49
CA GLY A 7 9.24 -51.96 -36.03
C GLY A 7 10.33 -51.00 -35.50
N HIS A 8 11.45 -50.86 -36.20
CA HIS A 8 12.53 -49.93 -35.82
C HIS A 8 12.12 -48.48 -36.06
N GLU A 9 11.46 -48.21 -37.18
CA GLU A 9 10.91 -46.89 -37.51
C GLU A 9 9.83 -46.47 -36.50
N THR A 10 8.96 -47.39 -36.07
CA THR A 10 7.96 -47.08 -35.04
C THR A 10 8.57 -46.78 -33.67
N LEU A 11 9.65 -47.46 -33.29
CA LEU A 11 10.35 -47.20 -32.02
C LEU A 11 11.06 -45.84 -32.03
N ILE A 12 11.69 -45.49 -33.15
CA ILE A 12 12.31 -44.16 -33.34
C ILE A 12 11.25 -43.07 -33.25
N LYS A 13 10.12 -43.23 -33.95
CA LYS A 13 9.00 -42.29 -33.93
C LYS A 13 8.46 -42.08 -32.51
N ARG A 14 8.20 -43.17 -31.76
CA ARG A 14 7.71 -43.09 -30.38
C ARG A 14 8.69 -42.37 -29.46
N LYS A 15 9.99 -42.63 -29.60
CA LYS A 15 11.02 -41.95 -28.80
C LYS A 15 11.09 -40.46 -29.12
N ALA A 16 10.99 -40.08 -30.38
CA ALA A 16 10.97 -38.68 -30.80
C ALA A 16 9.72 -37.94 -30.28
N GLU A 17 8.56 -38.60 -30.29
CA GLU A 17 7.32 -38.05 -29.71
C GLU A 17 7.43 -37.84 -28.20
N GLU A 18 8.00 -38.80 -27.47
CA GLU A 18 8.23 -38.71 -26.01
C GLU A 18 9.24 -37.59 -25.68
N GLU A 19 10.32 -37.46 -26.44
CA GLU A 19 11.29 -36.36 -26.27
C GLU A 19 10.65 -35.00 -26.52
N LEU A 20 9.80 -34.88 -27.55
CA LEU A 20 9.06 -33.65 -27.86
C LEU A 20 8.06 -33.31 -26.74
N GLU A 21 7.34 -34.29 -26.22
CA GLU A 21 6.41 -34.09 -25.11
C GLU A 21 7.14 -33.63 -23.84
N ASN A 22 8.26 -34.27 -23.51
CA ASN A 22 9.12 -33.87 -22.39
C ASN A 22 9.66 -32.44 -22.57
N TYR A 23 10.06 -32.07 -23.79
CA TYR A 23 10.49 -30.71 -24.11
C TYR A 23 9.35 -29.69 -23.91
N ARG A 24 8.14 -30.00 -24.38
CA ARG A 24 6.94 -29.17 -24.17
C ARG A 24 6.63 -29.00 -22.69
N ARG A 25 6.67 -30.08 -21.90
CA ARG A 25 6.46 -30.02 -20.45
C ARG A 25 7.49 -29.14 -19.75
N LYS A 26 8.77 -29.25 -20.13
CA LYS A 26 9.85 -28.39 -19.59
C LYS A 26 9.64 -26.92 -19.93
N ILE A 27 9.29 -26.59 -21.17
CA ILE A 27 8.95 -25.21 -21.56
C ILE A 27 7.75 -24.71 -20.78
N HIS A 28 6.68 -25.50 -20.69
CA HIS A 28 5.48 -25.10 -19.97
C HIS A 28 5.79 -24.82 -18.49
N LEU A 29 6.55 -25.70 -17.83
CA LEU A 29 6.95 -25.49 -16.44
C LEU A 29 7.81 -24.23 -16.28
N ARG A 30 8.79 -24.02 -17.18
CA ARG A 30 9.64 -22.81 -17.16
C ARG A 30 8.80 -21.56 -17.33
N ASN A 31 7.93 -21.51 -18.34
CA ASN A 31 7.05 -20.37 -18.59
C ASN A 31 6.12 -20.11 -17.39
N GLN A 32 5.56 -21.16 -16.79
CA GLN A 32 4.74 -21.02 -15.58
C GLN A 32 5.54 -20.48 -14.40
N THR A 33 6.79 -20.91 -14.22
CA THR A 33 7.65 -20.39 -13.15
C THR A 33 8.03 -18.92 -13.38
N GLU A 34 8.30 -18.54 -14.63
CA GLU A 34 8.58 -17.16 -15.03
C GLU A 34 7.35 -16.26 -14.83
N GLU A 35 6.17 -16.72 -15.21
CA GLU A 35 4.90 -16.03 -15.00
C GLU A 35 4.61 -15.80 -13.52
N LYS A 36 4.73 -16.83 -12.69
CA LYS A 36 4.58 -16.71 -11.23
C LYS A 36 5.57 -15.71 -10.63
N ALA A 37 6.82 -15.72 -11.08
CA ALA A 37 7.83 -14.77 -10.62
C ALA A 37 7.47 -13.32 -11.02
N ALA A 38 6.97 -13.13 -12.24
CA ALA A 38 6.51 -11.82 -12.72
C ALA A 38 5.31 -11.31 -11.91
N ASP A 39 4.35 -12.16 -11.59
CA ASP A 39 3.19 -11.78 -10.77
C ASP A 39 3.57 -11.43 -9.33
N GLN A 40 4.48 -12.20 -8.71
CA GLN A 40 5.02 -11.86 -7.40
C GLN A 40 5.74 -10.51 -7.39
N PHE A 41 6.50 -10.21 -8.45
CA PHE A 41 7.17 -8.92 -8.59
C PHE A 41 6.15 -7.77 -8.68
N ARG A 42 5.11 -7.91 -9.53
CA ARG A 42 4.03 -6.92 -9.65
C ARG A 42 3.31 -6.70 -8.32
N LEU A 43 3.05 -7.78 -7.58
CA LEU A 43 2.41 -7.70 -6.26
C LEU A 43 3.26 -6.90 -5.27
N ARG A 44 4.57 -7.14 -5.21
CA ARG A 44 5.48 -6.37 -4.34
C ARG A 44 5.47 -4.87 -4.67
N LEU A 45 5.50 -4.52 -5.96
CA LEU A 45 5.42 -3.13 -6.39
C LEU A 45 4.09 -2.49 -5.98
N LYS A 46 2.98 -3.20 -6.16
CA LYS A 46 1.65 -2.73 -5.75
C LYS A 46 1.59 -2.48 -4.24
N ASN A 47 2.00 -3.47 -3.44
CA ASN A 47 1.99 -3.36 -1.98
C ASN A 47 2.87 -2.19 -1.51
N LYS A 48 4.07 -2.03 -2.08
CA LYS A 48 4.95 -0.91 -1.70
C LYS A 48 4.32 0.45 -2.01
N LYS A 49 3.60 0.57 -3.14
CA LYS A 49 2.85 1.77 -3.49
C LYS A 49 1.71 2.03 -2.49
N GLU A 50 1.00 1.00 -2.07
CA GLU A 50 -0.08 1.10 -1.08
C GLU A 50 0.46 1.53 0.29
N GLU A 51 1.57 0.98 0.75
CA GLU A 51 2.26 1.40 1.98
C GLU A 51 2.64 2.88 1.94
N LEU A 52 3.27 3.34 0.85
CA LEU A 52 3.63 4.74 0.67
C LEU A 52 2.39 5.67 0.64
N LYS A 53 1.28 5.23 0.04
CA LYS A 53 0.00 5.97 0.06
C LYS A 53 -0.50 6.11 1.50
N LEU A 54 -0.52 5.02 2.26
CA LEU A 54 -0.96 5.02 3.66
C LEU A 54 -0.11 5.94 4.55
N GLU A 55 1.21 5.89 4.41
CA GLU A 55 2.11 6.78 5.15
C GLU A 55 1.89 8.26 4.79
N GLY A 56 1.72 8.55 3.50
CA GLY A 56 1.40 9.89 3.03
C GLY A 56 0.08 10.42 3.58
N ASP A 57 -0.97 9.59 3.54
CA ASP A 57 -2.28 9.92 4.09
C ASP A 57 -2.23 10.14 5.61
N LEU A 58 -1.46 9.33 6.34
CA LEU A 58 -1.24 9.52 7.78
C LEU A 58 -0.56 10.86 8.07
N LYS A 59 0.55 11.17 7.39
CA LYS A 59 1.27 12.44 7.57
C LYS A 59 0.38 13.65 7.27
N ARG A 60 -0.43 13.59 6.21
CA ARG A 60 -1.41 14.65 5.89
C ARG A 60 -2.46 14.79 6.98
N SER A 61 -2.98 13.68 7.48
CA SER A 61 -3.96 13.66 8.57
C SER A 61 -3.38 14.26 9.85
N GLN A 62 -2.14 13.94 10.21
CA GLN A 62 -1.45 14.47 11.38
C GLN A 62 -1.23 15.99 11.30
N ARG A 63 -0.83 16.50 10.12
CA ARG A 63 -0.69 17.94 9.89
C ARG A 63 -2.03 18.67 10.00
N ALA A 64 -3.08 18.13 9.39
CA ALA A 64 -4.43 18.68 9.49
C ALA A 64 -4.93 18.66 10.94
N CYS A 65 -4.68 17.57 11.67
CA CYS A 65 -5.04 17.44 13.09
C CYS A 65 -4.40 18.54 13.92
N HIS A 66 -3.07 18.71 13.84
CA HIS A 66 -2.37 19.77 14.56
C HIS A 66 -2.92 21.16 14.24
N GLN A 67 -3.17 21.43 12.95
CA GLN A 67 -3.70 22.72 12.51
C GLN A 67 -5.11 22.99 13.05
N LEU A 68 -6.02 22.00 12.99
CA LEU A 68 -7.40 22.14 13.44
C LEU A 68 -7.51 22.19 14.97
N ASP A 69 -6.68 21.41 15.66
CA ASP A 69 -6.58 21.43 17.12
C ASP A 69 -6.10 22.79 17.63
N THR A 70 -5.06 23.35 17.00
CA THR A 70 -4.55 24.69 17.32
C THR A 70 -5.63 25.76 17.14
N GLN A 71 -6.47 25.66 16.10
CA GLN A 71 -7.58 26.59 15.87
C GLN A 71 -8.66 26.53 16.96
N LYS A 72 -8.77 25.40 17.68
CA LYS A 72 -9.68 25.21 18.80
C LYS A 72 -9.01 25.38 20.17
N ASP A 73 -7.80 25.95 20.20
CA ASP A 73 -6.99 26.12 21.40
C ASP A 73 -6.66 24.79 22.14
N ILE A 74 -6.66 23.66 21.43
CA ILE A 74 -6.21 22.38 21.96
C ILE A 74 -4.68 22.37 21.89
N GLN A 75 -4.03 22.40 23.05
CA GLN A 75 -2.56 22.52 23.18
C GLN A 75 -1.85 21.17 23.35
N VAL A 76 -2.60 20.10 23.59
CA VAL A 76 -2.05 18.76 23.83
C VAL A 76 -2.82 17.76 22.96
N PRO A 77 -2.13 16.98 22.11
CA PRO A 77 -2.79 15.99 21.29
C PRO A 77 -3.37 14.87 22.16
N LYS A 78 -4.48 14.28 21.70
CA LYS A 78 -5.13 13.16 22.41
C LYS A 78 -4.20 11.95 22.56
N GLU A 79 -3.42 11.66 21.54
CA GLU A 79 -2.33 10.68 21.57
C GLU A 79 -1.06 11.35 21.03
N PRO A 80 0.15 11.04 21.54
CA PRO A 80 1.39 11.69 21.10
C PRO A 80 1.62 11.67 19.58
N TRP A 81 1.16 10.61 18.90
CA TRP A 81 1.31 10.42 17.46
C TRP A 81 0.20 11.10 16.62
N TYR A 82 -0.82 11.71 17.22
CA TYR A 82 -1.87 12.44 16.46
C TYR A 82 -1.32 13.67 15.76
N TRP A 83 -0.35 14.34 16.39
CA TRP A 83 0.35 15.45 15.78
C TRP A 83 1.66 14.96 15.20
N PHE A 84 1.99 15.49 14.03
CA PHE A 84 3.35 15.42 13.57
C PHE A 84 4.13 16.42 14.43
N MET A 85 4.97 15.94 15.34
CA MET A 85 5.96 16.79 15.97
C MET A 85 7.15 16.86 14.99
N PRO A 86 7.32 17.94 14.21
CA PRO A 86 8.63 18.19 13.64
C PRO A 86 9.56 18.34 14.84
N GLU A 87 10.61 17.53 14.94
CA GLU A 87 11.75 17.88 15.78
C GLU A 87 12.25 19.24 15.28
N LYS A 88 11.85 20.30 15.98
CA LYS A 88 12.17 21.72 15.77
C LYS A 88 12.64 22.08 14.36
N GLU A 89 11.69 22.60 13.60
CA GLU A 89 11.84 23.30 12.33
C GLU A 89 13.07 24.24 12.29
N GLU A 90 13.93 24.06 11.30
CA GLU A 90 14.30 25.21 10.47
C GLU A 90 13.27 25.25 9.34
N GLN A 91 12.60 26.39 9.25
CA GLN A 91 11.52 26.68 8.31
C GLN A 91 12.04 26.86 6.89
N GLU A 92 11.10 26.75 5.96
CA GLU A 92 11.12 27.17 4.56
C GLU A 92 11.47 26.09 3.53
N ASP A 93 10.49 25.95 2.63
CA ASP A 93 10.53 25.46 1.26
C ASP A 93 9.79 24.16 0.93
N GLU A 94 8.76 24.39 0.12
CA GLU A 94 8.04 23.48 -0.73
C GLU A 94 9.00 22.60 -1.54
N GLU A 95 8.59 21.33 -1.70
CA GLU A 95 9.08 20.38 -2.68
C GLU A 95 10.53 19.86 -2.51
N GLU A 96 10.65 18.55 -2.73
CA GLU A 96 11.86 17.72 -2.71
C GLU A 96 12.45 17.24 -1.37
N LYS A 97 12.41 15.91 -1.27
CA LYS A 97 13.44 15.01 -0.73
C LYS A 97 13.65 14.99 0.78
N GLY A 98 13.33 13.82 1.33
CA GLY A 98 13.92 13.36 2.57
C GLY A 98 13.36 12.02 2.94
N GLU A 99 13.91 10.96 2.35
CA GLU A 99 14.09 9.71 3.07
C GLU A 99 14.75 10.09 4.42
N LYS A 100 13.96 10.12 5.49
CA LYS A 100 14.49 10.26 6.84
C LYS A 100 13.97 9.09 7.64
N GLU A 101 14.96 8.30 8.01
CA GLU A 101 14.92 7.03 8.71
C GLU A 101 14.02 7.14 9.95
N GLN A 102 13.14 6.16 10.09
CA GLN A 102 12.37 5.94 11.30
C GLN A 102 13.37 5.49 12.36
N GLU A 103 13.75 6.37 13.29
CA GLU A 103 14.28 5.92 14.57
C GLU A 103 13.10 5.32 15.33
N GLU A 104 13.08 3.99 15.38
CA GLU A 104 12.15 3.19 16.19
C GLU A 104 12.37 3.54 17.66
N ASP A 105 11.47 4.34 18.24
CA ASP A 105 11.35 4.54 19.66
C ASP A 105 10.83 3.25 20.32
N GLU A 106 11.80 2.47 20.80
CA GLU A 106 11.66 1.24 21.58
C GLU A 106 10.86 1.50 22.88
N TYR A 107 9.54 1.33 22.84
CA TYR A 107 8.71 1.20 24.05
C TYR A 107 7.58 0.17 23.83
N GLY A 108 7.66 -0.94 24.58
CA GLY A 108 6.82 -2.14 24.43
C GLY A 108 5.33 -1.97 24.76
N GLY A 109 4.58 -1.36 23.84
CA GLY A 109 3.16 -1.60 23.61
C GLY A 109 2.97 -2.21 22.23
N GLU A 110 1.83 -2.85 21.95
CA GLU A 110 1.47 -3.25 20.58
C GLU A 110 1.54 -2.02 19.67
N GLU A 111 2.59 -1.94 18.85
CA GLU A 111 2.80 -0.79 17.98
C GLU A 111 1.72 -0.79 16.90
N LEU A 112 0.82 0.20 16.94
CA LEU A 112 -0.24 0.36 15.96
C LEU A 112 0.37 0.53 14.56
N SER A 113 -0.13 -0.24 13.59
CA SER A 113 0.23 -0.10 12.19
C SER A 113 -0.16 1.27 11.65
N VAL A 114 0.48 1.70 10.55
CA VAL A 114 0.16 2.95 9.85
C VAL A 114 -1.33 3.02 9.49
N LEU A 115 -1.91 1.89 9.07
CA LEU A 115 -3.33 1.79 8.74
C LEU A 115 -4.22 2.05 9.96
N GLU A 116 -3.90 1.43 11.10
CA GLU A 116 -4.67 1.62 12.34
C GLU A 116 -4.56 3.06 12.84
N LYS A 117 -3.34 3.62 12.84
CA LYS A 117 -3.09 5.04 13.17
C LYS A 117 -3.95 5.95 12.28
N LEU A 118 -3.95 5.70 10.97
CA LEU A 118 -4.73 6.49 10.00
C LEU A 118 -6.24 6.37 10.24
N GLN A 119 -6.76 5.17 10.51
CA GLN A 119 -8.18 4.95 10.79
C GLN A 119 -8.62 5.68 12.07
N ILE A 120 -7.83 5.56 13.13
CA ILE A 120 -8.10 6.23 14.41
C ILE A 120 -8.09 7.75 14.22
N LEU A 121 -7.08 8.29 13.54
CA LEU A 121 -6.93 9.72 13.33
C LEU A 121 -8.01 10.29 12.40
N THR A 122 -8.36 9.57 11.34
CA THR A 122 -9.50 9.93 10.48
C THR A 122 -10.78 10.07 11.29
N ARG A 123 -11.06 9.09 12.15
CA ARG A 123 -12.26 9.11 12.98
C ARG A 123 -12.25 10.34 13.89
N TYR A 124 -11.12 10.64 14.52
CA TYR A 124 -10.98 11.84 15.33
C TYR A 124 -11.24 13.12 14.53
N LEU A 125 -10.63 13.27 13.35
CA LEU A 125 -10.83 14.42 12.47
C LEU A 125 -12.30 14.59 12.05
N ARG A 126 -13.02 13.49 11.83
CA ARG A 126 -14.45 13.53 11.48
C ARG A 126 -15.35 13.88 12.65
N GLU A 127 -15.15 13.25 13.80
CA GLU A 127 -16.00 13.43 14.98
C GLU A 127 -15.77 14.80 15.62
N GLU A 128 -14.50 15.17 15.84
CA GLU A 128 -14.15 16.39 16.55
C GLU A 128 -14.22 17.60 15.61
N HIS A 129 -13.60 17.50 14.44
CA HIS A 129 -13.41 18.64 13.53
C HIS A 129 -14.33 18.66 12.33
N ARG A 130 -15.17 17.63 12.15
CA ARG A 130 -16.01 17.47 10.95
C ARG A 130 -15.16 17.64 9.69
N TYR A 131 -13.95 17.10 9.71
CA TYR A 131 -12.98 17.26 8.63
C TYR A 131 -12.79 15.94 7.89
N CYS A 132 -12.76 16.01 6.56
CA CYS A 132 -12.38 14.88 5.71
C CYS A 132 -11.06 15.16 5.01
N ILE A 133 -10.06 14.31 5.27
CA ILE A 133 -8.70 14.45 4.72
C ILE A 133 -8.65 14.22 3.20
N TRP A 134 -9.60 13.46 2.67
CA TRP A 134 -9.68 13.14 1.23
C TRP A 134 -10.42 14.23 0.46
N CYS A 135 -11.49 14.79 1.01
CA CYS A 135 -12.17 15.97 0.43
C CYS A 135 -11.34 17.25 0.61
N GLY A 136 -10.52 17.33 1.65
CA GLY A 136 -9.76 18.52 2.00
C GLY A 136 -10.61 19.65 2.59
N THR A 137 -11.78 19.35 3.16
CA THR A 137 -12.72 20.34 3.69
C THR A 137 -13.26 19.96 5.06
N THR A 138 -13.61 20.99 5.84
CA THR A 138 -14.47 20.88 7.04
C THR A 138 -15.94 21.01 6.64
N TYR A 139 -16.82 20.41 7.43
CA TYR A 139 -18.27 20.44 7.28
C TYR A 139 -18.90 21.15 8.47
N GLU A 140 -20.12 21.68 8.29
CA GLU A 140 -20.80 22.48 9.30
C GLU A 140 -21.25 21.62 10.49
N ASP A 141 -21.83 20.45 10.21
CA ASP A 141 -22.30 19.50 11.20
C ASP A 141 -22.14 18.03 10.75
N GLU A 142 -22.63 17.10 11.56
CA GLU A 142 -22.55 15.66 11.29
C GLU A 142 -23.46 15.25 10.12
N GLU A 143 -24.60 15.92 9.93
CA GLU A 143 -25.51 15.64 8.83
C GLU A 143 -24.89 16.09 7.50
N ASP A 144 -24.30 17.29 7.48
CA ASP A 144 -23.58 17.85 6.33
C ASP A 144 -22.41 16.93 5.92
N LEU A 145 -21.61 16.47 6.88
CA LEU A 145 -20.55 15.50 6.64
C LEU A 145 -21.08 14.19 6.04
N SER A 146 -22.19 13.67 6.54
CA SER A 146 -22.78 12.41 6.08
C SER A 146 -23.38 12.51 4.67
N LEU A 147 -23.95 13.66 4.33
CA LEU A 147 -24.60 13.89 3.03
C LEU A 147 -23.61 14.25 1.93
N ASN A 148 -22.54 14.97 2.26
CA ASN A 148 -21.64 15.54 1.26
C ASN A 148 -20.29 14.82 1.15
N CYS A 149 -19.91 13.98 2.12
CA CYS A 149 -18.69 13.19 2.05
C CYS A 149 -18.97 11.74 1.58
N PRO A 150 -18.27 11.24 0.53
CA PRO A 150 -18.48 9.88 0.00
C PRO A 150 -18.30 8.73 1.00
N GLY A 151 -17.43 8.89 2.00
CA GLY A 151 -17.15 7.87 3.00
C GLY A 151 -15.86 8.17 3.78
N PRO A 152 -15.47 7.37 4.77
CA PRO A 152 -14.32 7.62 5.65
C PRO A 152 -13.02 6.98 5.20
N THR A 153 -12.88 6.58 3.94
CA THR A 153 -11.66 5.95 3.44
C THR A 153 -11.20 6.57 2.12
N SER A 154 -9.91 6.38 1.82
CA SER A 154 -9.31 6.80 0.55
C SER A 154 -10.05 6.21 -0.66
N ALA A 155 -10.48 4.96 -0.55
CA ALA A 155 -11.18 4.25 -1.62
C ALA A 155 -12.57 4.82 -1.92
N ASP A 156 -13.21 5.51 -0.96
CA ASP A 156 -14.52 6.16 -1.19
C ASP A 156 -14.39 7.40 -2.09
N HIS A 157 -13.17 7.87 -2.34
CA HIS A 157 -12.86 9.11 -3.07
C HIS A 157 -11.98 8.89 -4.30
N ASP A 158 -11.68 7.63 -4.65
CA ASP A 158 -10.91 7.25 -5.85
C ASP A 158 -11.80 7.24 -7.12
#